data_AF-A0A1Z4LII4-F1
#
_entry.id   AF-A0A1Z4LII4-F1
#
_cell.length_a   1.000
_cell.length_b   1.000
_cell.length_c   1.000
_cell.angle_alpha   90.00
_cell.angle_beta   90.00
_cell.angle_gamma   90.00
#
_symmetry.space_group_name_H-M   'P 1'
#
loop_
_entity.id
_entity.type
_entity.pdbx_description
1 polymer ?
#
loop_
_entity_poly.entity_id
_entity_poly.type
_entity_poly.pdbx_seq_one_letter_code
_entity_poly.pdbx_strand_id
1 'polypeptide(L)'
;MKTLFLAWQDSNTRKWFPIGRLTYNGEDYQFSYVKGAIEAQAECSFNGLYSFPDFNKVYSSKIIFPLFFNRIMRRSRPDYKNYIERLNIDENEDEPINILARSGGRKATDTLEMFPCPILGENGLYEIKFFARGLRYLPSSSIERILKFEVDESLYLSHELQNYFDSKALILCTKDRHIVGYCPRYLNNDFFELIQENPIGIKVKVERVNLAPTPLQQRLLCNLTAEWKSGFSPFSGDEYQPIIDDADVDYHVA
;
A
#
# COMPACT_ATOMS: atom_id res chain seq x y z
N MET A 1 -4.88 16.55 1.74
CA MET A 1 -5.53 15.56 0.86
C MET A 1 -4.85 14.22 1.07
N LYS A 2 -5.60 13.14 1.32
CA LYS A 2 -5.09 11.77 1.40
C LYS A 2 -5.30 11.07 0.06
N THR A 3 -4.35 10.24 -0.36
CA THR A 3 -4.41 9.52 -1.64
C THR A 3 -4.09 8.05 -1.42
N LEU A 4 -4.97 7.17 -1.91
CA LEU A 4 -4.73 5.73 -2.03
C LEU A 4 -4.73 5.33 -3.50
N PHE A 5 -3.87 4.41 -3.88
CA PHE A 5 -3.97 3.72 -5.15
C PHE A 5 -4.71 2.39 -4.97
N LEU A 6 -5.44 2.00 -6.01
CA LEU A 6 -6.08 0.71 -6.15
C LEU A 6 -5.29 -0.07 -7.21
N ALA A 7 -4.74 -1.21 -6.83
CA ALA A 7 -4.18 -2.16 -7.76
C ALA A 7 -5.09 -3.37 -7.97
N TRP A 8 -5.03 -3.90 -9.19
CA TRP A 8 -5.69 -5.11 -9.61
C TRP A 8 -4.65 -6.14 -10.03
N GLN A 9 -4.83 -7.38 -9.57
CA GLN A 9 -4.04 -8.51 -10.01
C GLN A 9 -4.79 -9.28 -11.08
N ASP A 10 -4.13 -9.48 -12.22
CA ASP A 10 -4.62 -10.38 -13.25
C ASP A 10 -4.64 -11.83 -12.73
N SER A 11 -5.73 -12.55 -13.01
CA SER A 11 -5.91 -13.91 -12.51
C SER A 11 -4.98 -14.91 -13.19
N ASN A 12 -4.60 -14.66 -14.44
CA ASN A 12 -3.81 -15.58 -15.27
C ASN A 12 -2.31 -15.40 -15.05
N THR A 13 -1.80 -14.19 -15.30
CA THR A 13 -0.38 -13.84 -15.23
C THR A 13 0.09 -13.55 -13.81
N ARG A 14 -0.85 -13.27 -12.89
CA ARG A 14 -0.58 -12.80 -11.52
C ARG A 14 0.16 -11.45 -11.48
N LYS A 15 0.26 -10.73 -12.60
CA LYS A 15 0.81 -9.37 -12.67
C LYS A 15 -0.14 -8.40 -11.96
N TRP A 16 0.44 -7.44 -11.26
CA TRP A 16 -0.30 -6.36 -10.59
C TRP A 16 -0.22 -5.11 -11.44
N PHE A 17 -1.34 -4.41 -11.54
CA PHE A 17 -1.45 -3.12 -12.22
C PHE A 17 -2.08 -2.10 -11.26
N PRO A 18 -1.48 -0.91 -11.07
CA PRO A 18 -2.23 0.20 -10.47
C PRO A 18 -3.31 0.62 -11.47
N ILE A 19 -4.58 0.52 -11.09
CA ILE A 19 -5.71 0.79 -11.98
C ILE A 19 -6.48 2.05 -11.60
N GLY A 20 -6.39 2.51 -10.36
CA GLY A 20 -7.06 3.76 -10.01
C GLY A 20 -6.50 4.43 -8.77
N ARG A 21 -7.00 5.63 -8.52
CA ARG A 21 -6.62 6.49 -7.42
C ARG A 21 -7.88 6.94 -6.69
N LEU A 22 -7.93 6.70 -5.39
CA LEU A 22 -8.95 7.22 -4.47
C LEU A 22 -8.34 8.36 -3.66
N THR A 23 -8.88 9.57 -3.78
CA THR A 23 -8.49 10.73 -2.97
C THR A 23 -9.58 11.09 -1.98
N TYR A 24 -9.18 11.72 -0.87
CA TYR A 24 -10.08 12.32 0.11
C TYR A 24 -9.50 13.65 0.57
N ASN A 25 -10.26 14.74 0.41
CA ASN A 25 -9.84 16.08 0.79
C ASN A 25 -10.30 16.50 2.20
N GLY A 26 -11.06 15.64 2.90
CA GLY A 26 -11.70 15.96 4.19
C GLY A 26 -13.21 16.13 4.08
N GLU A 27 -13.74 16.26 2.87
CA GLU A 27 -15.17 16.43 2.59
C GLU A 27 -15.70 15.44 1.55
N ASP A 28 -14.96 15.25 0.45
CA ASP A 28 -15.35 14.44 -0.70
C ASP A 28 -14.31 13.36 -1.00
N TYR A 29 -14.82 12.19 -1.36
CA TYR A 29 -14.06 11.12 -1.98
C TYR A 29 -14.12 11.28 -3.49
N GLN A 30 -12.96 11.13 -4.15
CA GLN A 30 -12.90 11.04 -5.60
C GLN A 30 -12.19 9.76 -6.04
N PHE A 31 -12.71 9.11 -7.07
CA PHE A 31 -12.06 7.98 -7.73
C PHE A 31 -11.87 8.28 -9.20
N SER A 32 -10.65 8.07 -9.69
CA SER A 32 -10.31 8.13 -11.12
C SER A 32 -9.41 6.96 -11.50
N TYR A 33 -9.45 6.57 -12.77
CA TYR A 33 -8.50 5.60 -13.30
C TYR A 33 -7.14 6.25 -13.55
N VAL A 34 -6.08 5.46 -13.41
CA VAL A 34 -4.71 5.84 -13.74
C VAL A 34 -4.25 5.09 -14.99
N LYS A 35 -3.17 5.55 -15.64
CA LYS A 35 -2.69 4.98 -16.92
C LYS A 35 -2.38 3.49 -16.82
N GLY A 36 -2.01 2.97 -15.64
CA GLY A 36 -1.84 1.53 -15.44
C GLY A 36 -3.12 0.70 -15.69
N ALA A 37 -4.32 1.31 -15.68
CA ALA A 37 -5.54 0.65 -16.14
C ALA A 37 -5.59 0.44 -17.66
N ILE A 38 -5.00 1.35 -18.43
CA ILE A 38 -4.86 1.21 -19.89
C ILE A 38 -3.85 0.11 -20.20
N GLU A 39 -2.73 0.05 -19.46
CA GLU A 39 -1.78 -1.06 -19.55
C GLU A 39 -2.45 -2.40 -19.22
N ALA A 40 -3.22 -2.45 -18.13
CA ALA A 40 -3.97 -3.65 -17.75
C ALA A 40 -4.99 -4.07 -18.81
N GLN A 41 -5.64 -3.10 -19.48
CA GLN A 41 -6.56 -3.37 -20.58
C GLN A 41 -5.82 -3.95 -21.79
N ALA A 42 -4.71 -3.34 -22.19
CA ALA A 42 -3.92 -3.76 -23.35
C ALA A 42 -3.28 -5.15 -23.14
N GLU A 43 -2.74 -5.42 -21.96
CA GLU A 43 -2.00 -6.66 -21.69
C GLU A 43 -2.89 -7.80 -21.20
N CYS A 44 -3.93 -7.50 -20.43
CA CYS A 44 -4.70 -8.51 -19.68
C CYS A 44 -6.22 -8.36 -19.85
N SER A 45 -6.68 -7.54 -20.81
CA SER A 45 -8.11 -7.35 -21.11
C SER A 45 -8.94 -6.91 -19.89
N PHE A 46 -8.34 -6.08 -19.02
CA PHE A 46 -9.08 -5.42 -17.94
C PHE A 46 -10.18 -4.51 -18.52
N ASN A 47 -11.44 -4.74 -18.09
CA ASN A 47 -12.62 -4.04 -18.62
C ASN A 47 -13.17 -2.95 -17.68
N GLY A 48 -12.37 -2.54 -16.68
CA GLY A 48 -12.84 -1.63 -15.64
C GLY A 48 -13.59 -2.35 -14.52
N LEU A 49 -13.92 -1.57 -13.50
CA LEU A 49 -14.67 -1.98 -12.34
C LEU A 49 -16.16 -1.74 -12.61
N TYR A 50 -17.01 -2.70 -12.24
CA TYR A 50 -18.46 -2.58 -12.43
C TYR A 50 -19.05 -1.29 -11.80
N SER A 51 -18.53 -0.87 -10.64
CA SER A 51 -18.95 0.36 -9.97
C SER A 51 -18.48 1.65 -10.66
N PHE A 52 -17.50 1.55 -11.56
CA PHE A 52 -16.83 2.66 -12.22
C PHE A 52 -16.60 2.31 -13.71
N PRO A 53 -17.66 2.24 -14.53
CA PRO A 53 -17.57 1.68 -15.89
C PRO A 53 -16.80 2.55 -16.90
N ASP A 54 -16.59 3.82 -16.62
CA ASP A 54 -15.96 4.78 -17.53
C ASP A 54 -14.54 5.12 -17.03
N PHE A 55 -13.54 4.85 -17.87
CA PHE A 55 -12.13 5.13 -17.60
C PHE A 55 -11.85 6.64 -17.62
N ASN A 56 -12.65 7.38 -18.38
CA ASN A 56 -12.52 8.80 -18.64
C ASN A 56 -13.49 9.60 -17.76
N LYS A 57 -13.71 9.16 -16.52
CA LYS A 57 -14.56 9.87 -15.57
C LYS A 57 -13.92 9.96 -14.20
N VAL A 58 -14.07 11.12 -13.57
CA VAL A 58 -13.85 11.31 -12.13
C VAL A 58 -15.17 11.09 -11.40
N TYR A 59 -15.20 10.08 -10.54
CA TYR A 59 -16.35 9.77 -9.70
C TYR A 59 -16.18 10.47 -8.37
N SER A 60 -17.18 11.26 -7.94
CA SER A 60 -17.15 12.00 -6.67
C SER A 60 -18.28 11.56 -5.75
N SER A 61 -18.06 11.58 -4.44
CA SER A 61 -19.06 11.24 -3.42
C SER A 61 -18.69 11.80 -2.04
N LYS A 62 -19.69 12.30 -1.30
CA LYS A 62 -19.54 12.73 0.11
C LYS A 62 -19.27 11.56 1.06
N ILE A 63 -19.62 10.33 0.67
CA ILE A 63 -19.37 9.11 1.42
C ILE A 63 -18.47 8.16 0.63
N ILE A 64 -17.71 7.32 1.32
CA ILE A 64 -16.84 6.35 0.66
C ILE A 64 -17.65 5.37 -0.22
N PHE A 65 -17.17 5.11 -1.43
CA PHE A 65 -17.89 4.26 -2.38
C PHE A 65 -18.08 2.82 -1.84
N PRO A 66 -19.20 2.15 -2.16
CA PRO A 66 -19.47 0.79 -1.70
C PRO A 66 -18.34 -0.22 -2.01
N LEU A 67 -17.67 -0.08 -3.16
CA LEU A 67 -16.54 -0.95 -3.53
C LEU A 67 -15.43 -0.94 -2.47
N PHE A 68 -15.11 0.24 -1.93
CA PHE A 68 -14.08 0.42 -0.92
C PHE A 68 -14.62 0.15 0.49
N PHE A 69 -15.82 0.65 0.80
CA PHE A 69 -16.45 0.45 2.12
C PHE A 69 -16.57 -1.04 2.47
N ASN A 70 -16.96 -1.87 1.51
CA ASN A 70 -17.14 -3.30 1.72
C ASN A 70 -15.83 -4.04 2.04
N ARG A 71 -14.66 -3.40 1.95
CA ARG A 71 -13.33 -3.95 2.29
C ARG A 71 -12.90 -3.66 3.72
N ILE A 72 -13.68 -2.85 4.43
CA ILE A 72 -13.43 -2.49 5.82
C ILE A 72 -14.23 -3.41 6.73
N MET A 73 -13.63 -3.83 7.84
CA MET A 73 -14.36 -4.56 8.88
C MET A 73 -15.47 -3.66 9.45
N ARG A 74 -16.71 -4.16 9.55
CA ARG A 74 -17.80 -3.39 10.15
C ARG A 74 -17.50 -3.08 11.62
N ARG A 75 -17.73 -1.83 12.03
CA ARG A 75 -17.58 -1.35 13.42
C ARG A 75 -18.40 -2.15 14.44
N SER A 76 -19.51 -2.74 14.01
CA SER A 76 -20.38 -3.56 14.87
C SER A 76 -19.81 -4.95 15.21
N ARG A 77 -18.70 -5.37 14.59
CA ARG A 77 -18.09 -6.66 14.89
C ARG A 77 -17.40 -6.63 16.26
N PRO A 78 -17.56 -7.68 17.10
CA PRO A 78 -16.91 -7.74 18.42
C PRO A 78 -15.39 -7.61 18.36
N ASP A 79 -14.76 -8.04 17.27
CA ASP A 79 -13.31 -8.02 17.07
C ASP A 79 -12.79 -6.77 16.35
N TYR A 80 -13.62 -5.74 16.13
CA TYR A 80 -13.23 -4.52 15.43
C TYR A 80 -12.11 -3.76 16.15
N LYS A 81 -12.18 -3.61 17.48
CA LYS A 81 -11.13 -2.93 18.25
C LYS A 81 -9.77 -3.62 18.06
N ASN A 82 -9.73 -4.94 18.19
CA ASN A 82 -8.53 -5.75 17.94
C ASN A 82 -8.04 -5.62 16.48
N TYR A 83 -8.95 -5.45 15.52
CA TYR A 83 -8.58 -5.19 14.13
C TYR A 83 -7.89 -3.83 13.95
N ILE A 84 -8.42 -2.76 14.52
CA ILE A 84 -7.83 -1.41 14.47
C ILE A 84 -6.47 -1.37 15.19
N GLU A 85 -6.37 -1.97 16.37
CA GLU A 85 -5.10 -2.07 17.12
C GLU A 85 -4.01 -2.79 16.32
N ARG A 86 -4.34 -3.87 15.61
CA ARG A 86 -3.38 -4.59 14.75
C ARG A 86 -2.89 -3.77 13.57
N LEU A 87 -3.70 -2.84 13.09
CA LEU A 87 -3.30 -1.89 12.05
C LEU A 87 -2.42 -0.75 12.61
N ASN A 88 -2.32 -0.61 13.94
CA ASN A 88 -1.65 0.55 14.55
C ASN A 88 -2.24 1.86 14.05
N ILE A 89 -3.58 1.95 14.10
CA ILE A 89 -4.36 3.16 13.84
C ILE A 89 -4.91 3.64 15.17
N ASP A 90 -4.78 4.93 15.47
CA ASP A 90 -5.26 5.51 16.71
C ASP A 90 -6.80 5.51 16.77
N GLU A 91 -7.37 5.47 17.98
CA GLU A 91 -8.83 5.32 18.17
C GLU A 91 -9.66 6.42 17.48
N ASN A 92 -9.07 7.61 17.27
CA ASN A 92 -9.71 8.75 16.61
C ASN A 92 -9.38 8.87 15.11
N GLU A 93 -8.56 7.97 14.57
CA GLU A 93 -8.11 7.99 13.17
C GLU A 93 -8.67 6.82 12.35
N ASP A 94 -9.68 6.12 12.85
CA ASP A 94 -10.28 4.93 12.22
C ASP A 94 -11.26 5.29 11.07
N GLU A 95 -11.03 6.42 10.41
CA GLU A 95 -11.73 6.79 9.19
C GLU A 95 -11.52 5.73 8.09
N PRO A 96 -12.51 5.48 7.23
CA PRO A 96 -12.43 4.46 6.18
C PRO A 96 -11.14 4.48 5.35
N ILE A 97 -10.68 5.67 4.97
CA ILE A 97 -9.47 5.81 4.15
C ILE A 97 -8.19 5.38 4.88
N ASN A 98 -8.08 5.66 6.18
CA ASN A 98 -6.92 5.25 6.99
C ASN A 98 -6.88 3.74 7.19
N ILE A 99 -8.05 3.13 7.42
CA ILE A 99 -8.16 1.68 7.53
C ILE A 99 -7.76 1.01 6.21
N LEU A 100 -8.21 1.53 5.07
CA LEU A 100 -7.86 1.02 3.75
C LEU A 100 -6.37 1.19 3.46
N ALA A 101 -5.79 2.35 3.79
CA ALA A 101 -4.36 2.63 3.65
C ALA A 101 -3.52 1.54 4.33
N ARG A 102 -3.88 1.18 5.56
CA ARG A 102 -3.06 0.29 6.38
C ARG A 102 -3.35 -1.19 6.16
N SER A 103 -4.62 -1.55 5.97
CA SER A 103 -5.04 -2.94 5.75
C SER A 103 -4.88 -3.43 4.32
N GLY A 104 -4.79 -2.49 3.37
CA GLY A 104 -4.80 -2.73 1.94
C GLY A 104 -6.13 -3.25 1.39
N GLY A 105 -7.21 -3.28 2.20
CA GLY A 105 -8.55 -3.67 1.74
C GLY A 105 -8.64 -5.05 1.07
N ARG A 106 -7.68 -5.94 1.34
CA ARG A 106 -7.57 -7.24 0.68
C ARG A 106 -8.73 -8.14 1.07
N LYS A 107 -9.33 -8.81 0.08
CA LYS A 107 -10.32 -9.87 0.29
C LYS A 107 -9.83 -11.16 -0.32
N ALA A 108 -10.20 -12.28 0.28
CA ALA A 108 -9.92 -13.60 -0.29
C ALA A 108 -10.71 -13.86 -1.60
N THR A 109 -11.78 -13.11 -1.81
CA THR A 109 -12.74 -13.30 -2.92
C THR A 109 -12.45 -12.44 -4.14
N ASP A 110 -11.45 -11.56 -4.10
CA ASP A 110 -11.08 -10.72 -5.24
C ASP A 110 -9.58 -10.50 -5.35
N THR A 111 -9.18 -9.79 -6.39
CA THR A 111 -7.78 -9.53 -6.77
C THR A 111 -7.41 -8.06 -6.59
N LEU A 112 -8.09 -7.35 -5.68
CA LEU A 112 -7.88 -5.93 -5.47
C LEU A 112 -7.10 -5.67 -4.18
N GLU A 113 -6.19 -4.70 -4.25
CA GLU A 113 -5.43 -4.22 -3.12
C GLU A 113 -5.34 -2.69 -3.16
N MET A 114 -5.44 -2.07 -1.98
CA MET A 114 -5.19 -0.65 -1.80
C MET A 114 -3.85 -0.41 -1.14
N PHE A 115 -3.25 0.74 -1.42
CA PHE A 115 -2.05 1.21 -0.73
C PHE A 115 -1.98 2.73 -0.75
N PRO A 116 -1.41 3.35 0.29
CA PRO A 116 -1.33 4.80 0.37
C PRO A 116 -0.23 5.35 -0.52
N CYS A 117 -0.47 6.54 -1.08
CA CYS A 117 0.61 7.43 -1.49
C CYS A 117 1.36 7.90 -0.23
N PRO A 118 2.68 7.71 -0.13
CA PRO A 118 3.48 8.28 0.94
C PRO A 118 3.22 9.78 1.09
N ILE A 119 3.23 10.23 2.34
CA ILE A 119 3.07 11.64 2.67
C ILE A 119 4.35 12.15 3.33
N LEU A 120 4.56 13.45 3.22
CA LEU A 120 5.57 14.13 4.03
C LEU A 120 5.08 14.11 5.49
N GLY A 121 5.80 13.38 6.34
CA GLY A 121 5.54 13.33 7.77
C GLY A 121 5.76 14.69 8.44
N GLU A 122 5.23 14.87 9.64
CA GLU A 122 5.36 16.13 10.41
C GLU A 122 6.82 16.51 10.71
N ASN A 123 7.70 15.50 10.74
CA ASN A 123 9.14 15.65 10.89
C ASN A 123 9.87 16.06 9.59
N GLY A 124 9.15 16.29 8.49
CA GLY A 124 9.71 16.61 7.18
C GLY A 124 10.35 15.42 6.46
N LEU A 125 10.05 14.19 6.89
CA LEU A 125 10.56 12.97 6.27
C LEU A 125 9.51 12.32 5.38
N TYR A 126 9.96 11.61 4.35
CA TYR A 126 9.16 10.55 3.74
C TYR A 126 8.83 9.52 4.80
N GLU A 127 7.55 9.19 4.96
CA GLU A 127 7.09 8.18 5.91
C GLU A 127 6.03 7.28 5.29
N ILE A 128 6.22 5.97 5.43
CA ILE A 128 5.21 4.97 5.07
C ILE A 128 5.30 3.74 5.97
N LYS A 129 4.14 3.33 6.50
CA LYS A 129 4.02 2.04 7.21
C LYS A 129 3.33 1.00 6.35
N PHE A 130 3.89 -0.20 6.34
CA PHE A 130 3.43 -1.32 5.52
C PHE A 130 3.65 -2.66 6.22
N PHE A 131 2.82 -3.64 5.91
CA PHE A 131 3.05 -5.01 6.37
C PHE A 131 4.09 -5.71 5.49
N ALA A 132 5.06 -6.37 6.12
CA ALA A 132 6.02 -7.22 5.44
C ALA A 132 5.31 -8.33 4.65
N ARG A 133 5.81 -8.61 3.44
CA ARG A 133 5.24 -9.60 2.52
C ARG A 133 6.01 -10.92 2.56
N GLY A 134 5.37 -11.97 2.06
CA GLY A 134 6.04 -13.26 1.83
C GLY A 134 6.28 -14.11 3.09
N LEU A 135 5.81 -13.71 4.27
CA LEU A 135 6.07 -14.42 5.53
C LEU A 135 5.71 -15.91 5.48
N ARG A 136 4.65 -16.29 4.77
CA ARG A 136 4.22 -17.69 4.63
C ARG A 136 5.23 -18.60 3.89
N TYR A 137 6.21 -18.02 3.20
CA TYR A 137 7.25 -18.72 2.45
C TYR A 137 8.59 -18.74 3.17
N LEU A 138 8.68 -18.09 4.35
CA LEU A 138 9.89 -18.05 5.14
C LEU A 138 10.03 -19.32 6.01
N PRO A 139 11.27 -19.73 6.32
CA PRO A 139 11.49 -20.83 7.25
C PRO A 139 11.01 -20.47 8.66
N SER A 140 10.70 -21.48 9.48
CA SER A 140 10.19 -21.30 10.85
C SER A 140 11.08 -20.42 11.72
N SER A 141 12.42 -20.51 11.56
CA SER A 141 13.38 -19.67 12.29
C SER A 141 13.17 -18.18 12.05
N SER A 142 12.76 -17.78 10.84
CA SER A 142 12.44 -16.39 10.52
C SER A 142 11.16 -15.94 11.23
N ILE A 143 10.15 -16.81 11.30
CA ILE A 143 8.91 -16.53 12.03
C ILE A 143 9.20 -16.41 13.53
N GLU A 144 9.96 -17.34 14.10
CA GLU A 144 10.41 -17.29 15.50
C GLU A 144 11.21 -16.02 15.80
N ARG A 145 12.03 -15.57 14.85
CA ARG A 145 12.78 -14.32 14.97
C ARG A 145 11.87 -13.09 14.98
N ILE A 146 10.84 -13.07 14.12
CA ILE A 146 9.85 -11.99 14.08
C ILE A 146 9.12 -11.85 15.41
N LEU A 147 8.81 -12.96 16.10
CA LEU A 147 8.12 -12.95 17.39
C LEU A 147 8.95 -12.32 18.52
N LYS A 148 10.26 -12.15 18.32
CA LYS A 148 11.20 -11.59 19.31
C LYS A 148 11.53 -10.12 19.05
N PHE A 149 10.98 -9.52 17.99
CA PHE A 149 11.24 -8.12 17.69
C PHE A 149 10.69 -7.19 18.78
N GLU A 150 11.47 -6.18 19.11
CA GLU A 150 11.02 -5.02 19.86
C GLU A 150 10.55 -3.92 18.90
N VAL A 151 9.66 -3.05 19.38
CA VAL A 151 9.29 -1.82 18.64
C VAL A 151 10.57 -0.98 18.44
N ASP A 152 10.65 -0.27 17.31
CA ASP A 152 11.80 0.51 16.86
C ASP A 152 13.04 -0.29 16.46
N GLU A 153 13.03 -1.62 16.54
CA GLU A 153 14.16 -2.43 16.09
C GLU A 153 14.43 -2.22 14.58
N SER A 154 15.69 -2.04 14.22
CA SER A 154 16.09 -1.72 12.86
C SER A 154 16.10 -2.94 11.95
N LEU A 155 15.50 -2.78 10.77
CA LEU A 155 15.56 -3.70 9.65
C LEU A 155 16.42 -3.10 8.53
N TYR A 156 17.04 -3.98 7.76
CA TYR A 156 17.93 -3.61 6.65
C TYR A 156 17.28 -4.04 5.34
N LEU A 157 17.45 -3.20 4.31
CA LEU A 157 17.02 -3.52 2.96
C LEU A 157 18.12 -4.27 2.22
N SER A 158 17.78 -5.35 1.54
CA SER A 158 18.68 -6.09 0.67
C SER A 158 18.02 -6.33 -0.69
N HIS A 159 18.69 -5.93 -1.77
CA HIS A 159 18.18 -6.14 -3.13
C HIS A 159 18.41 -7.59 -3.57
N GLU A 160 17.34 -8.30 -3.90
CA GLU A 160 17.38 -9.64 -4.48
C GLU A 160 17.37 -9.57 -6.01
N LEU A 161 18.54 -9.23 -6.59
CA LEU A 161 18.73 -9.02 -8.03
C LEU A 161 18.25 -10.18 -8.92
N GLN A 162 18.34 -11.42 -8.42
CA GLN A 162 17.99 -12.64 -9.16
C GLN A 162 16.60 -13.19 -8.81
N ASN A 163 15.73 -12.38 -8.20
CA ASN A 163 14.37 -12.82 -7.92
C ASN A 163 13.60 -13.04 -9.24
N TYR A 164 13.16 -14.29 -9.45
CA TYR A 164 12.49 -14.72 -10.68
C TYR A 164 11.17 -14.00 -10.96
N PHE A 165 10.52 -13.47 -9.93
CA PHE A 165 9.21 -12.82 -10.04
C PHE A 165 9.29 -11.29 -10.12
N ASP A 166 10.40 -10.70 -9.67
CA ASP A 166 10.58 -9.26 -9.53
C ASP A 166 12.05 -8.87 -9.39
N SER A 167 12.68 -8.44 -10.47
CA SER A 167 14.08 -7.96 -10.45
C SER A 167 14.34 -6.79 -9.49
N LYS A 168 13.29 -6.12 -8.99
CA LYS A 168 13.36 -5.04 -8.00
C LYS A 168 12.94 -5.50 -6.59
N ALA A 169 12.90 -6.79 -6.30
CA ALA A 169 12.54 -7.28 -4.97
C ALA A 169 13.50 -6.76 -3.88
N LEU A 170 12.93 -6.09 -2.86
CA LEU A 170 13.65 -5.67 -1.66
C LEU A 170 13.27 -6.58 -0.48
N ILE A 171 14.27 -7.24 0.07
CA ILE A 171 14.17 -8.10 1.26
C ILE A 171 14.34 -7.24 2.52
N LEU A 172 13.56 -7.56 3.55
CA LEU A 172 13.75 -7.09 4.92
C LEU A 172 14.63 -8.09 5.69
N CYS A 173 15.80 -7.64 6.11
CA CYS A 173 16.78 -8.44 6.83
C CYS A 173 17.03 -7.89 8.24
N THR A 174 17.39 -8.76 9.17
CA THR A 174 17.86 -8.36 10.50
C THR A 174 19.38 -8.24 10.55
N LYS A 175 19.92 -7.62 11.62
CA LYS A 175 21.36 -7.57 11.88
C LYS A 175 21.99 -8.96 12.00
N ASP A 176 21.26 -9.90 12.57
CA ASP A 176 21.62 -11.33 12.72
C ASP A 176 21.30 -12.17 11.46
N ARG A 177 21.07 -11.51 10.31
CA ARG A 177 20.92 -12.11 8.97
C ARG A 177 19.71 -13.03 8.79
N HIS A 178 18.65 -12.84 9.56
CA HIS A 178 17.36 -13.44 9.26
C HIS A 178 16.64 -12.61 8.19
N ILE A 179 16.08 -13.29 7.19
CA ILE A 179 15.10 -12.71 6.27
C ILE A 179 13.75 -12.71 6.97
N VAL A 180 13.12 -11.56 7.14
CA VAL A 180 11.85 -11.42 7.86
C VAL A 180 10.69 -10.95 6.99
N GLY A 181 10.93 -10.87 5.68
CA GLY A 181 9.90 -10.63 4.67
C GLY A 181 10.44 -9.81 3.51
N TYR A 182 9.50 -9.27 2.73
CA TYR A 182 9.77 -8.43 1.59
C TYR A 182 9.02 -7.11 1.72
N CYS A 183 9.57 -6.04 1.15
CA CYS A 183 8.82 -4.82 0.91
C CYS A 183 7.65 -5.10 -0.05
N PRO A 184 6.51 -4.39 0.09
CA PRO A 184 5.46 -4.42 -0.92
C PRO A 184 6.00 -3.92 -2.26
N ARG A 185 5.76 -4.69 -3.32
CA ARG A 185 6.26 -4.41 -4.67
C ARG A 185 5.98 -2.99 -5.14
N TYR A 186 4.79 -2.46 -4.84
CA TYR A 186 4.41 -1.11 -5.25
C TYR A 186 5.34 -0.02 -4.70
N LEU A 187 6.06 -0.25 -3.59
CA LEU A 187 7.01 0.71 -3.03
C LEU A 187 8.42 0.60 -3.60
N ASN A 188 8.73 -0.44 -4.37
CA ASN A 188 10.10 -0.72 -4.75
C ASN A 188 10.71 0.40 -5.59
N ASN A 189 9.97 0.98 -6.54
CA ASN A 189 10.46 2.07 -7.39
C ASN A 189 10.89 3.29 -6.53
N ASP A 190 9.98 3.80 -5.71
CA ASP A 190 10.24 4.90 -4.78
C ASP A 190 11.41 4.58 -3.85
N PHE A 191 11.45 3.36 -3.29
CA PHE A 191 12.53 2.96 -2.39
C PHE A 191 13.88 2.92 -3.09
N PHE A 192 13.96 2.47 -4.36
CA PHE A 192 15.20 2.50 -5.11
C PHE A 192 15.69 3.92 -5.38
N GLU A 193 14.80 4.85 -5.72
CA GLU A 193 15.17 6.25 -5.91
C GLU A 193 15.73 6.85 -4.62
N LEU A 194 15.04 6.62 -3.48
CA LEU A 194 15.50 7.05 -2.16
C LEU A 194 16.84 6.40 -1.75
N ILE A 195 17.02 5.10 -2.03
CA ILE A 195 18.28 4.38 -1.76
C ILE A 195 19.41 4.94 -2.61
N GLN A 196 19.20 5.17 -3.91
CA GLN A 196 20.23 5.70 -4.81
C GLN A 196 20.71 7.08 -4.37
N GLU A 197 19.80 7.90 -3.86
CA GLU A 197 20.08 9.24 -3.35
C GLU A 197 20.85 9.23 -2.02
N ASN A 198 20.41 8.45 -1.04
CA ASN A 198 21.05 8.36 0.27
C ASN A 198 20.81 6.97 0.92
N PRO A 199 21.69 5.99 0.65
CA PRO A 199 21.50 4.62 1.16
C PRO A 199 21.49 4.52 2.69
N ILE A 200 22.12 5.46 3.41
CA ILE A 200 22.19 5.47 4.88
C ILE A 200 20.99 6.23 5.48
N GLY A 201 20.41 7.15 4.72
CA GLY A 201 19.27 7.97 5.13
C GLY A 201 17.95 7.21 5.19
N ILE A 202 17.82 6.13 4.42
CA ILE A 202 16.64 5.26 4.46
C ILE A 202 16.67 4.33 5.67
N LYS A 203 15.65 4.41 6.52
CA LYS A 203 15.55 3.65 7.76
C LYS A 203 14.27 2.86 7.79
N VAL A 204 14.39 1.55 7.98
CA VAL A 204 13.24 0.68 8.21
C VAL A 204 13.26 0.22 9.66
N LYS A 205 12.13 0.38 10.35
CA LYS A 205 11.97 -0.04 11.73
C LYS A 205 10.76 -0.94 11.89
N VAL A 206 10.80 -1.79 12.91
CA VAL A 206 9.64 -2.50 13.40
C VAL A 206 8.69 -1.50 14.05
N GLU A 207 7.54 -1.31 13.43
CA GLU A 207 6.47 -0.49 13.99
C GLU A 207 5.66 -1.32 15.00
N ARG A 208 5.29 -2.54 14.61
CA ARG A 208 4.47 -3.42 15.43
C ARG A 208 4.62 -4.89 15.04
N VAL A 209 4.59 -5.76 16.05
CA VAL A 209 4.48 -7.22 15.87
C VAL A 209 3.10 -7.67 16.37
N ASN A 210 2.30 -8.25 15.48
CA ASN A 210 0.98 -8.75 15.83
C ASN A 210 1.02 -10.26 16.09
N LEU A 211 0.87 -10.67 17.35
CA LEU A 211 0.94 -12.07 17.74
C LEU A 211 -0.26 -12.91 17.24
N ALA A 212 -0.12 -14.23 17.36
CA ALA A 212 -1.22 -15.15 17.11
C ALA A 212 -2.43 -14.78 18.01
N PRO A 213 -3.68 -14.90 17.51
CA PRO A 213 -4.11 -15.57 16.28
C PRO A 213 -4.09 -14.71 15.01
N THR A 214 -3.40 -13.55 14.99
CA THR A 214 -3.35 -12.68 13.80
C THR A 214 -2.78 -13.40 12.56
N PRO A 215 -3.40 -13.25 11.37
CA PRO A 215 -2.88 -13.81 10.14
C PRO A 215 -1.42 -13.41 9.87
N LEU A 216 -0.63 -14.31 9.28
CA LEU A 216 0.79 -14.06 8.99
C LEU A 216 1.02 -12.80 8.14
N GLN A 217 0.10 -12.50 7.22
CA GLN A 217 0.18 -11.30 6.38
C GLN A 217 0.07 -9.97 7.14
N GLN A 218 -0.33 -9.99 8.41
CA GLN A 218 -0.40 -8.83 9.31
C GLN A 218 0.56 -8.97 10.49
N ARG A 219 1.50 -9.92 10.47
CA ARG A 219 2.36 -10.27 11.60
C ARG A 219 3.40 -9.18 11.91
N LEU A 220 3.99 -8.58 10.88
CA LEU A 220 5.07 -7.61 11.01
C LEU A 220 4.70 -6.34 10.26
N LEU A 221 4.38 -5.29 11.01
CA LEU A 221 4.21 -3.94 10.50
C LEU A 221 5.55 -3.21 10.60
N CYS A 222 5.99 -2.65 9.50
CA CYS A 222 7.21 -1.86 9.40
C CYS A 222 6.87 -0.40 9.16
N ASN A 223 7.73 0.51 9.62
CA ASN A 223 7.73 1.90 9.23
C ASN A 223 9.03 2.21 8.48
N LEU A 224 8.93 2.79 7.29
CA LEU A 224 10.07 3.29 6.55
C LEU A 224 10.07 4.81 6.57
N THR A 225 11.23 5.38 6.92
CA THR A 225 11.49 6.82 6.86
C THR A 225 12.70 7.13 6.00
N ALA A 226 12.66 8.27 5.29
CA ALA A 226 13.77 8.78 4.48
C ALA A 226 13.69 10.30 4.35
N GLU A 227 14.79 10.95 3.94
CA GLU A 227 14.76 12.39 3.63
C GLU A 227 13.87 12.66 2.41
N TRP A 228 12.96 13.64 2.52
CA TRP A 228 12.13 14.09 1.39
C TRP A 228 12.83 15.24 0.65
N LYS A 229 13.53 14.93 -0.44
CA LYS A 229 14.22 15.96 -1.23
C LYS A 229 13.29 16.68 -2.20
N SER A 230 13.71 17.89 -2.61
CA SER A 230 13.06 18.65 -3.68
C SER A 230 13.12 17.87 -5.00
N GLY A 231 12.00 17.76 -5.70
CA GLY A 231 11.88 17.04 -6.97
C GLY A 231 11.46 15.58 -6.85
N PHE A 232 11.59 14.96 -5.68
CA PHE A 232 11.06 13.61 -5.43
C PHE A 232 9.53 13.66 -5.28
N SER A 233 8.84 12.79 -6.01
CA SER A 233 7.40 12.59 -5.89
C SER A 233 7.12 11.09 -5.83
N PRO A 234 6.48 10.59 -4.76
CA PRO A 234 6.09 9.19 -4.67
C PRO A 234 5.18 8.80 -5.82
N PHE A 235 5.34 7.60 -6.35
CA PHE A 235 4.51 7.10 -7.45
C PHE A 235 4.49 8.05 -8.67
N SER A 236 5.66 8.59 -9.03
CA SER A 236 5.84 9.46 -10.20
C SER A 236 5.83 8.72 -11.54
N GLY A 237 5.87 7.38 -11.52
CA GLY A 237 5.78 6.54 -12.71
C GLY A 237 4.51 6.80 -13.51
N ASP A 238 4.58 6.61 -14.83
CA ASP A 238 3.48 6.84 -15.76
C ASP A 238 2.22 6.06 -15.36
N GLU A 239 2.39 4.82 -14.91
CA GLU A 239 1.30 3.90 -14.55
C GLU A 239 0.42 4.43 -13.39
N TYR A 240 0.96 5.35 -12.59
CA TYR A 240 0.27 5.98 -11.46
C TYR A 240 -0.36 7.32 -11.80
N GLN A 241 -0.07 7.89 -12.97
CA GLN A 241 -0.65 9.16 -13.39
C GLN A 241 -2.11 8.98 -13.80
N PRO A 242 -3.00 9.95 -13.53
CA PRO A 242 -4.40 9.82 -13.90
C PRO A 242 -4.57 9.77 -15.43
N ILE A 243 -5.63 9.11 -15.90
CA ILE A 243 -5.99 9.11 -17.34
C ILE A 243 -6.51 10.48 -17.75
N ILE A 244 -7.29 11.11 -16.87
CA ILE A 244 -7.79 12.47 -17.02
C ILE A 244 -7.12 13.33 -15.96
N ASP A 245 -6.51 14.42 -16.39
CA ASP A 245 -5.91 15.37 -15.46
C ASP A 245 -6.99 16.00 -14.56
N ASP A 246 -6.63 16.23 -13.29
CA ASP A 246 -7.54 16.85 -12.32
C ASP A 246 -8.00 18.26 -12.77
N ALA A 247 -7.35 18.86 -13.77
CA ALA A 247 -7.69 20.15 -14.38
C ALA A 247 -8.78 20.08 -15.48
N ASP A 248 -9.04 18.89 -16.04
CA ASP A 248 -10.00 18.69 -17.15
C ASP A 248 -11.38 18.24 -16.66
N VAL A 249 -11.62 18.28 -15.35
CA VAL A 249 -12.89 17.86 -14.74
C VAL A 249 -13.89 19.02 -14.83
N ASP A 250 -14.70 19.02 -15.89
CA ASP A 250 -15.94 19.79 -15.90
C ASP A 250 -16.82 19.30 -14.74
N TYR A 251 -17.09 20.18 -13.78
CA TYR A 251 -18.01 19.94 -12.66
C TYR A 251 -19.44 19.86 -13.19
N HIS A 252 -19.77 18.79 -13.91
CA HIS A 252 -21.14 18.46 -14.23
C HIS A 252 -21.80 17.84 -12.99
N VAL A 253 -22.35 18.75 -12.18
CA VAL A 253 -23.34 18.44 -11.16
C VAL A 253 -24.55 17.83 -11.86
N ALA A 254 -24.89 16.59 -11.53
CA ALA A 254 -26.17 15.96 -11.81
C ALA A 254 -26.80 15.53 -10.48
#